data_AF-A0A836THG4-F1
#
_entry.id   AF-A0A836THG4-F1
#
_cell.length_a   1.000
_cell.length_b   1.000
_cell.length_c   1.000
_cell.angle_alpha   90.00
_cell.angle_beta   90.00
_cell.angle_gamma   90.00
#
_symmetry.space_group_name_H-M   'P 1'
#
loop_
_entity.id
_entity.type
_entity.pdbx_description
1 polymer ?
#
loop_
_entity_poly.entity_id
_entity_poly.type
_entity_poly.pdbx_seq_one_letter_code
_entity_poly.pdbx_strand_id
1 'polypeptide(L)'
;MQLPDGLVAVVKKDCPTCLLVEPVLQAIEKDGLTLTVYVQDEPSFPDVGTVVDDTALECSYNLEIEIVPTLIKVENGTEQNRTIGWVREEWQELTGLSALGSKLPEFRPGCGSISVEPGVAERLALRFGDFDVVSRRIEVGGMEDDIEYCFDRGWSDGLPVVPPTEERLYRMLQGTSRAPNEVLGEAPPDLATCTVEKVALNAVLAGCKPEYLPVVIAAVEAALDPAFCMH
;
A
#
# COMPACT_ATOMS: atom_id res chain seq x y z
N MET A 1 -3.40 14.75 -5.05
CA MET A 1 -3.31 14.72 -6.53
C MET A 1 -4.60 15.30 -7.10
N GLN A 2 -4.55 16.17 -8.12
CA GLN A 2 -5.77 16.60 -8.83
C GLN A 2 -5.99 15.65 -10.01
N LEU A 3 -7.15 14.98 -10.04
CA LEU A 3 -7.48 14.05 -11.11
C LEU A 3 -7.90 14.79 -12.38
N PRO A 4 -7.70 14.21 -13.58
CA PRO A 4 -8.30 14.74 -14.79
C PRO A 4 -9.82 14.60 -14.74
N ASP A 5 -10.54 15.63 -15.15
CA ASP A 5 -12.01 15.61 -15.24
C ASP A 5 -12.49 14.62 -16.30
N GLY A 6 -13.66 14.00 -16.06
CA GLY A 6 -14.26 13.01 -16.95
C GLY A 6 -14.20 11.61 -16.34
N LEU A 7 -13.78 10.63 -17.13
CA LEU A 7 -13.63 9.24 -16.72
C LEU A 7 -12.15 8.90 -16.54
N VAL A 8 -11.84 8.25 -15.43
CA VAL A 8 -10.52 7.71 -15.13
C VAL A 8 -10.65 6.20 -15.00
N ALA A 9 -9.95 5.44 -15.83
CA ALA A 9 -9.85 3.98 -15.70
C ALA A 9 -8.47 3.60 -15.15
N VAL A 10 -8.42 2.68 -14.20
CA VAL A 10 -7.16 2.08 -13.73
C VAL A 10 -7.18 0.60 -14.11
N VAL A 11 -6.17 0.18 -14.85
CA VAL A 11 -6.11 -1.14 -15.49
C VAL A 11 -4.72 -1.78 -15.38
N LYS A 12 -4.63 -3.07 -15.65
CA LYS A 12 -3.36 -3.78 -15.87
C LYS A 12 -3.52 -4.82 -16.97
N LYS A 13 -2.54 -4.96 -17.86
CA LYS A 13 -2.54 -5.88 -19.00
C LYS A 13 -2.61 -7.34 -18.57
N ASP A 14 -2.01 -7.69 -17.42
CA ASP A 14 -2.07 -9.06 -16.87
C ASP A 14 -3.46 -9.46 -16.32
N CYS A 15 -4.43 -8.53 -16.26
CA CYS A 15 -5.79 -8.83 -15.83
C CYS A 15 -6.67 -9.26 -17.02
N PRO A 16 -7.23 -10.49 -17.04
CA PRO A 16 -8.13 -10.94 -18.10
C PRO A 16 -9.39 -10.07 -18.25
N THR A 17 -9.88 -9.50 -17.16
CA THR A 17 -11.03 -8.59 -17.19
C THR A 17 -10.67 -7.24 -17.79
N CYS A 18 -9.46 -6.72 -17.57
CA CYS A 18 -8.96 -5.51 -18.24
C CYS A 18 -8.87 -5.73 -19.76
N LEU A 19 -8.32 -6.86 -20.20
CA LEU A 19 -8.30 -7.24 -21.62
C LEU A 19 -9.72 -7.34 -22.21
N LEU A 20 -10.68 -7.87 -21.45
CA LEU A 20 -12.07 -8.00 -21.88
C LEU A 20 -12.78 -6.66 -22.04
N VAL A 21 -12.47 -5.66 -21.21
CA VAL A 21 -13.09 -4.32 -21.26
C VAL A 21 -12.34 -3.33 -22.15
N GLU A 22 -11.21 -3.70 -22.76
CA GLU A 22 -10.49 -2.82 -23.70
C GLU A 22 -11.40 -2.27 -24.83
N PRO A 23 -12.23 -3.08 -25.52
CA PRO A 23 -13.19 -2.56 -26.50
C PRO A 23 -14.26 -1.63 -25.92
N VAL A 24 -14.52 -1.73 -24.61
CA VAL A 24 -15.44 -0.84 -23.89
C VAL A 24 -14.81 0.52 -23.66
N LEU A 25 -13.54 0.56 -23.25
CA LEU A 25 -12.77 1.81 -23.10
C LEU A 25 -12.67 2.55 -24.45
N GLN A 26 -12.41 1.82 -25.54
CA GLN A 26 -12.44 2.36 -26.89
C GLN A 26 -13.82 2.91 -27.29
N ALA A 27 -14.91 2.24 -26.89
CA ALA A 27 -16.27 2.69 -27.16
C ALA A 27 -16.62 3.99 -26.40
N ILE A 28 -16.14 4.14 -25.16
CA ILE A 28 -16.29 5.36 -24.36
C ILE A 28 -15.64 6.56 -25.07
N GLU A 29 -14.39 6.41 -25.52
CA GLU A 29 -13.70 7.48 -26.26
C GLU A 29 -14.40 7.80 -27.58
N LYS A 30 -14.85 6.78 -28.29
CA LYS A 30 -15.56 6.94 -29.57
C LYS A 30 -16.88 7.71 -29.42
N ASP A 31 -17.55 7.61 -28.25
CA ASP A 31 -18.76 8.37 -27.96
C ASP A 31 -18.47 9.82 -27.54
N GLY A 32 -17.19 10.21 -27.45
CA GLY A 32 -16.76 11.58 -27.16
C GLY A 32 -16.65 11.91 -25.68
N LEU A 33 -16.71 10.90 -24.79
CA LEU A 33 -16.43 11.08 -23.37
C LEU A 33 -14.92 11.24 -23.15
N THR A 34 -14.54 12.17 -22.29
CA THR A 34 -13.14 12.32 -21.85
C THR A 34 -12.76 11.11 -21.00
N LEU A 35 -11.81 10.31 -21.48
CA LEU A 35 -11.25 9.15 -20.78
C LEU A 35 -9.75 9.32 -20.60
N THR A 36 -9.26 9.07 -19.38
CA THR A 36 -7.84 8.90 -19.07
C THR A 36 -7.64 7.50 -18.48
N VAL A 37 -6.70 6.73 -19.01
CA VAL A 37 -6.42 5.38 -18.52
C VAL A 37 -5.04 5.32 -17.87
N TYR A 38 -4.99 4.95 -16.59
CA TYR A 38 -3.75 4.65 -15.88
C TYR A 38 -3.47 3.14 -15.94
N VAL A 39 -2.24 2.76 -16.31
CA VAL A 39 -1.85 1.35 -16.47
C VAL A 39 -0.71 0.98 -15.53
N GLN A 40 -0.89 -0.13 -14.80
CA GLN A 40 0.02 -0.54 -13.72
C GLN A 40 1.24 -1.35 -14.18
N ASP A 41 1.23 -1.89 -15.40
CA ASP A 41 2.23 -2.87 -15.85
C ASP A 41 2.82 -2.59 -17.25
N GLU A 42 1.99 -2.50 -18.29
CA GLU A 42 2.43 -2.27 -19.66
C GLU A 42 1.94 -0.91 -20.17
N PRO A 43 2.83 0.11 -20.29
CA PRO A 43 2.47 1.44 -20.77
C PRO A 43 1.84 1.50 -22.17
N SER A 44 2.01 0.44 -22.98
CA SER A 44 1.39 0.33 -24.31
C SER A 44 -0.05 -0.21 -24.29
N PHE A 45 -0.60 -0.53 -23.13
CA PHE A 45 -1.96 -1.04 -22.96
C PHE A 45 -2.81 -0.03 -22.16
N PRO A 46 -4.10 0.17 -22.50
CA PRO A 46 -4.83 -0.35 -23.66
C PRO A 46 -4.65 0.50 -24.93
N ASP A 47 -5.16 0.03 -26.07
CA ASP A 47 -5.19 0.81 -27.31
C ASP A 47 -6.31 1.88 -27.27
N VAL A 48 -6.04 2.97 -26.55
CA VAL A 48 -6.92 4.14 -26.35
C VAL A 48 -6.11 5.44 -26.49
N GLY A 49 -6.80 6.56 -26.63
CA GLY A 49 -6.21 7.87 -26.91
C GLY A 49 -5.30 8.41 -25.80
N THR A 50 -5.70 8.28 -24.53
CA THR A 50 -4.92 8.80 -23.39
C THR A 50 -4.58 7.70 -22.39
N VAL A 51 -3.36 7.16 -22.50
CA VAL A 51 -2.77 6.23 -21.53
C VAL A 51 -1.68 6.93 -20.73
N VAL A 52 -1.74 6.79 -19.40
CA VAL A 52 -0.76 7.30 -18.45
C VAL A 52 -0.06 6.12 -17.79
N ASP A 53 1.27 6.13 -17.84
CA ASP A 53 2.12 5.15 -17.18
C ASP A 53 1.99 5.30 -15.65
N ASP A 54 1.48 4.25 -15.00
CA ASP A 54 1.40 4.12 -13.56
C ASP A 54 2.16 2.86 -13.07
N THR A 55 3.24 2.48 -13.75
CA THR A 55 4.12 1.38 -13.32
C THR A 55 4.85 1.67 -12.00
N ALA A 56 4.97 2.96 -11.64
CA ALA A 56 5.42 3.38 -10.31
C ALA A 56 4.32 3.27 -9.23
N LEU A 57 3.06 3.04 -9.64
CA LEU A 57 1.87 2.83 -8.83
C LEU A 57 1.49 4.01 -7.93
N GLU A 58 1.98 5.21 -8.22
CA GLU A 58 1.66 6.42 -7.44
C GLU A 58 0.18 6.78 -7.58
N CYS A 59 -0.37 6.73 -8.79
CA CYS A 59 -1.77 7.03 -9.02
C CYS A 59 -2.65 5.96 -8.37
N SER A 60 -2.33 4.68 -8.60
CA SER A 60 -3.03 3.55 -8.00
C SER A 60 -3.01 3.56 -6.48
N TYR A 61 -1.90 3.99 -5.87
CA TYR A 61 -1.79 4.17 -4.42
C TYR A 61 -2.68 5.32 -3.93
N ASN A 62 -2.52 6.51 -4.51
CA ASN A 62 -3.25 7.71 -4.09
C ASN A 62 -4.77 7.62 -4.31
N LEU A 63 -5.21 6.79 -5.26
CA LEU A 63 -6.62 6.51 -5.51
C LEU A 63 -7.19 5.33 -4.72
N GLU A 64 -6.34 4.69 -3.90
CA GLU A 64 -6.71 3.50 -3.12
C GLU A 64 -7.31 2.40 -4.01
N ILE A 65 -6.66 2.11 -5.14
CA ILE A 65 -7.13 1.09 -6.09
C ILE A 65 -6.81 -0.29 -5.53
N GLU A 66 -7.84 -1.00 -5.07
CA GLU A 66 -7.70 -2.39 -4.60
C GLU A 66 -7.82 -3.41 -5.73
N ILE A 67 -8.64 -3.12 -6.73
CA ILE A 67 -9.03 -4.06 -7.79
C ILE A 67 -9.01 -3.34 -9.15
N VAL A 68 -8.60 -4.04 -10.19
CA VAL A 68 -8.63 -3.58 -11.58
C VAL A 68 -9.46 -4.53 -12.47
N PRO A 69 -10.18 -4.05 -13.49
CA PRO A 69 -10.32 -2.63 -13.84
C PRO A 69 -11.16 -1.89 -12.79
N THR A 70 -10.83 -0.63 -12.52
CA THR A 70 -11.69 0.30 -11.77
C THR A 70 -11.97 1.50 -12.69
N LEU A 71 -13.23 1.90 -12.82
CA LEU A 71 -13.63 3.09 -13.57
C LEU A 71 -14.19 4.11 -12.59
N ILE A 72 -13.69 5.34 -12.68
CA ILE A 72 -13.98 6.44 -11.76
C ILE A 72 -14.54 7.60 -12.58
N LYS A 73 -15.63 8.21 -12.10
CA LYS A 73 -16.12 9.48 -12.61
C LYS A 73 -15.58 10.62 -11.75
N VAL A 74 -14.96 11.60 -12.40
CA VAL A 74 -14.28 12.74 -11.79
C VAL A 74 -14.91 14.04 -12.26
N GLU A 75 -15.23 14.92 -11.32
CA GLU A 75 -15.74 16.27 -11.57
C GLU A 75 -14.99 17.29 -10.69
N ASN A 76 -14.48 18.36 -11.30
CA ASN A 76 -13.62 19.37 -10.66
C ASN A 76 -12.40 18.74 -9.95
N GLY A 77 -11.79 17.73 -10.57
CA GLY A 77 -10.65 16.99 -10.05
C GLY A 77 -10.94 16.13 -8.81
N THR A 78 -12.21 15.96 -8.46
CA THR A 78 -12.66 15.14 -7.31
C THR A 78 -13.48 13.97 -7.80
N GLU A 79 -13.19 12.79 -7.27
CA GLU A 79 -13.99 11.61 -7.52
C GLU A 79 -15.44 11.79 -7.04
N GLN A 80 -16.39 11.42 -7.89
CA GLN A 80 -17.81 11.42 -7.59
C GLN A 80 -18.37 10.02 -7.35
N ASN A 81 -17.93 9.06 -8.15
CA ASN A 81 -18.37 7.67 -8.07
C ASN A 81 -17.37 6.75 -8.77
N ARG A 82 -17.34 5.46 -8.39
CA ARG A 82 -16.49 4.44 -9.03
C ARG A 82 -17.21 3.10 -9.14
N THR A 83 -16.79 2.27 -10.10
CA THR A 83 -17.18 0.86 -10.26
C THR A 83 -15.93 0.00 -10.32
N ILE A 84 -16.04 -1.23 -9.83
CA ILE A 84 -14.93 -2.16 -9.64
C ILE A 84 -15.18 -3.45 -10.42
N GLY A 85 -14.16 -3.91 -11.14
CA GLY A 85 -14.30 -5.00 -12.09
C GLY A 85 -15.15 -4.59 -13.28
N TRP A 86 -15.79 -5.57 -13.90
CA TRP A 86 -16.73 -5.34 -14.99
C TRP A 86 -18.12 -5.73 -14.55
N VAL A 87 -18.96 -4.73 -14.28
CA VAL A 87 -20.41 -4.89 -14.13
C VAL A 87 -21.04 -3.98 -15.18
N ARG A 88 -21.67 -4.57 -16.20
CA ARG A 88 -22.15 -3.79 -17.36
C ARG A 88 -23.10 -2.67 -16.94
N GLU A 89 -24.08 -2.98 -16.10
CA GLU A 89 -25.09 -2.02 -15.64
C GLU A 89 -24.42 -0.83 -14.94
N GLU A 90 -23.51 -1.08 -13.99
CA GLU A 90 -22.79 -0.01 -13.30
C GLU A 90 -21.94 0.84 -14.26
N TRP A 91 -21.25 0.23 -15.22
CA TRP A 91 -20.49 0.97 -16.22
C TRP A 91 -21.41 1.80 -17.13
N GLN A 92 -22.58 1.28 -17.52
CA GLN A 92 -23.56 2.01 -18.31
C GLN A 92 -24.14 3.20 -17.54
N GLU A 93 -24.44 3.02 -16.25
CA GLU A 93 -24.92 4.09 -15.37
C GLU A 93 -23.85 5.16 -15.17
N LEU A 94 -22.61 4.76 -14.89
CA LEU A 94 -21.50 5.69 -14.65
C LEU A 94 -21.14 6.52 -15.88
N THR A 95 -21.20 5.89 -17.07
CA THR A 95 -20.86 6.54 -18.35
C THR A 95 -22.07 7.24 -19.01
N GLY A 96 -23.29 6.85 -18.66
CA GLY A 96 -24.51 7.25 -19.37
C GLY A 96 -24.74 6.53 -20.70
N LEU A 97 -23.93 5.52 -21.05
CA LEU A 97 -23.96 4.84 -22.34
C LEU A 97 -24.73 3.51 -22.29
N SER A 98 -26.04 3.53 -22.55
CA SER A 98 -26.90 2.35 -22.40
C SER A 98 -26.58 1.15 -23.32
N ALA A 99 -25.83 1.35 -24.40
CA ALA A 99 -25.45 0.28 -25.34
C ALA A 99 -24.07 -0.35 -25.03
N LEU A 100 -23.36 0.16 -24.02
CA LEU A 100 -21.98 -0.19 -23.71
C LEU A 100 -21.86 -1.68 -23.36
N GLY A 101 -20.85 -2.36 -23.93
CA GLY A 101 -20.54 -3.74 -23.60
C GLY A 101 -21.62 -4.78 -23.95
N SER A 102 -22.58 -4.46 -24.84
CA SER A 102 -23.71 -5.33 -25.20
C SER A 102 -23.34 -6.75 -25.67
N LYS A 103 -22.13 -6.94 -26.22
CA LYS A 103 -21.60 -8.23 -26.68
C LYS A 103 -20.74 -8.97 -25.65
N LEU A 104 -20.47 -8.35 -24.50
CA LEU A 104 -19.67 -8.95 -23.44
C LEU A 104 -20.56 -9.77 -22.49
N PRO A 105 -20.01 -10.45 -21.47
CA PRO A 105 -20.79 -10.92 -20.32
C PRO A 105 -21.35 -9.73 -19.52
N GLU A 106 -22.37 -9.95 -18.70
CA GLU A 106 -22.93 -8.91 -17.82
C GLU A 106 -21.99 -8.58 -16.67
N PHE A 107 -21.24 -9.59 -16.21
CA PHE A 107 -20.34 -9.48 -15.07
C PHE A 107 -19.03 -10.25 -15.30
N ARG A 108 -17.91 -9.65 -14.88
CA ARG A 108 -16.64 -10.33 -14.63
C ARG A 108 -15.96 -9.71 -13.41
N PRO A 109 -15.46 -10.54 -12.46
CA PRO A 109 -14.68 -10.02 -11.35
C PRO A 109 -13.38 -9.39 -11.86
N GLY A 110 -12.89 -8.37 -11.17
CA GLY A 110 -11.55 -7.83 -11.40
C GLY A 110 -10.44 -8.71 -10.82
N CYS A 111 -9.19 -8.28 -10.98
CA CYS A 111 -8.01 -8.82 -10.32
C CYS A 111 -7.50 -7.82 -9.28
N GLY A 112 -6.79 -8.30 -8.26
CA GLY A 112 -6.11 -7.41 -7.30
C GLY A 112 -5.16 -6.44 -8.02
N SER A 113 -5.20 -5.18 -7.59
CA SER A 113 -4.28 -4.14 -8.03
C SER A 113 -2.84 -4.48 -7.61
N ILE A 114 -1.85 -4.12 -8.43
CA ILE A 114 -0.44 -4.30 -8.05
C ILE A 114 -0.11 -3.45 -6.80
N SER A 115 -0.79 -2.31 -6.62
CA SER A 115 -0.57 -1.41 -5.47
C SER A 115 -0.92 -2.03 -4.11
N VAL A 116 -1.72 -3.10 -4.08
CA VAL A 116 -2.11 -3.79 -2.84
C VAL A 116 -1.44 -5.16 -2.68
N GLU A 117 -0.50 -5.51 -3.55
CA GLU A 117 0.25 -6.76 -3.43
C GLU A 117 1.15 -6.76 -2.18
N PRO A 118 1.33 -7.91 -1.50
CA PRO A 118 2.20 -8.00 -0.33
C PRO A 118 3.63 -7.54 -0.63
N GLY A 119 4.16 -6.63 0.18
CA GLY A 119 5.47 -6.02 -0.01
C GLY A 119 5.45 -4.78 -0.91
N VAL A 120 4.47 -4.66 -1.82
CA VAL A 120 4.29 -3.48 -2.67
C VAL A 120 3.58 -2.39 -1.89
N ALA A 121 2.50 -2.72 -1.18
CA ALA A 121 1.72 -1.77 -0.39
C ALA A 121 2.59 -1.05 0.65
N GLU A 122 3.47 -1.78 1.36
CA GLU A 122 4.39 -1.20 2.33
C GLU A 122 5.40 -0.26 1.67
N ARG A 123 5.98 -0.68 0.53
CA ARG A 123 6.90 0.16 -0.22
C ARG A 123 6.24 1.44 -0.75
N LEU A 124 4.99 1.35 -1.19
CA LEU A 124 4.24 2.52 -1.65
C LEU A 124 3.88 3.45 -0.48
N ALA A 125 3.51 2.89 0.67
CA ALA A 125 3.27 3.69 1.87
C ALA A 125 4.53 4.42 2.35
N LEU A 126 5.70 3.77 2.32
CA LEU A 126 6.98 4.40 2.63
C LEU A 126 7.37 5.50 1.63
N ARG A 127 6.88 5.41 0.38
CA ARG A 127 7.29 6.31 -0.71
C ARG A 127 6.33 7.49 -0.92
N PHE A 128 5.04 7.23 -0.80
CA PHE A 128 3.96 8.15 -1.16
C PHE A 128 2.99 8.42 0.00
N GLY A 129 3.04 7.61 1.06
CA GLY A 129 2.21 7.78 2.24
C GLY A 129 2.77 8.81 3.21
N ASP A 130 2.01 9.05 4.28
CA ASP A 130 2.40 9.90 5.40
C ASP A 130 3.03 9.04 6.51
N PHE A 131 4.21 8.49 6.22
CA PHE A 131 4.95 7.67 7.17
C PHE A 131 6.45 7.90 7.05
N ASP A 132 7.03 8.43 8.13
CA ASP A 132 8.46 8.65 8.27
C ASP A 132 9.04 7.75 9.37
N VAL A 133 10.15 7.08 9.05
CA VAL A 133 10.94 6.34 10.05
C VAL A 133 11.92 7.32 10.70
N VAL A 134 11.79 7.52 12.02
CA VAL A 134 12.65 8.46 12.75
C VAL A 134 13.96 7.80 13.19
N SER A 135 13.93 6.49 13.47
CA SER A 135 15.08 5.74 13.93
C SER A 135 16.21 5.73 12.90
N ARG A 136 17.44 5.78 13.40
CA ARG A 136 18.63 5.80 12.54
C ARG A 136 18.69 4.56 11.66
N ARG A 137 18.73 4.78 10.35
CA ARG A 137 19.01 3.73 9.36
C ARG A 137 20.46 3.24 9.44
N ILE A 138 20.62 1.92 9.39
CA ILE A 138 21.93 1.27 9.39
C ILE A 138 22.08 0.56 8.05
N GLU A 139 23.03 1.04 7.25
CA GLU A 139 23.37 0.41 5.97
C GLU A 139 24.19 -0.87 6.23
N VAL A 140 23.74 -1.97 5.65
CA VAL A 140 24.41 -3.27 5.64
C VAL A 140 24.91 -3.51 4.22
N GLY A 141 26.14 -4.01 4.06
CA GLY A 141 26.70 -4.21 2.73
C GLY A 141 25.87 -5.22 1.94
N GLY A 142 25.62 -4.99 0.64
CA GLY A 142 24.78 -5.89 -0.16
C GLY A 142 25.29 -7.33 -0.36
N MET A 143 26.53 -7.62 0.06
CA MET A 143 27.11 -8.99 0.09
C MET A 143 27.16 -9.59 1.51
N GLU A 144 26.77 -8.81 2.52
CA GLU A 144 26.75 -9.20 3.93
C GLU A 144 25.39 -9.83 4.25
N ASP A 145 25.39 -10.86 5.08
CA ASP A 145 24.16 -11.48 5.58
C ASP A 145 23.61 -10.62 6.72
N ASP A 146 22.37 -10.17 6.59
CA ASP A 146 21.74 -9.24 7.52
C ASP A 146 21.43 -9.89 8.88
N ILE A 147 21.20 -11.20 8.92
CA ILE A 147 20.99 -11.96 10.15
C ILE A 147 22.33 -12.10 10.89
N GLU A 148 23.39 -12.51 10.20
CA GLU A 148 24.74 -12.62 10.77
C GLU A 148 25.27 -11.24 11.23
N TYR A 149 25.00 -10.17 10.47
CA TYR A 149 25.33 -8.81 10.91
C TYR A 149 24.66 -8.43 12.24
N CYS A 150 23.38 -8.80 12.41
CA CYS A 150 22.68 -8.57 13.68
C CYS A 150 23.30 -9.40 14.82
N PHE A 151 23.72 -10.63 14.53
CA PHE A 151 24.41 -11.51 15.48
C PHE A 151 25.76 -10.94 15.91
N ASP A 152 26.60 -10.53 14.96
CA ASP A 152 27.94 -9.94 15.20
C ASP A 152 27.87 -8.63 15.98
N ARG A 153 26.76 -7.89 15.85
CA ARG A 153 26.47 -6.68 16.63
C ARG A 153 25.93 -6.96 18.04
N GLY A 154 25.65 -8.22 18.37
CA GLY A 154 25.09 -8.62 19.66
C GLY A 154 23.63 -8.19 19.86
N TRP A 155 22.86 -8.04 18.78
CA TRP A 155 21.42 -7.71 18.86
C TRP A 155 20.53 -8.95 19.02
N SER A 156 21.14 -10.13 18.96
CA SER A 156 20.49 -11.43 19.13
C SER A 156 20.73 -11.96 20.55
N ASP A 157 19.83 -12.83 21.02
CA ASP A 157 19.97 -13.63 22.24
C ASP A 157 20.76 -14.94 22.04
N GLY A 158 21.36 -15.11 20.86
CA GLY A 158 22.02 -16.34 20.41
C GLY A 158 21.24 -17.09 19.33
N LEU A 159 19.99 -16.71 19.05
CA LEU A 159 19.17 -17.26 17.97
C LEU A 159 19.08 -16.32 16.75
N PRO A 160 18.76 -16.83 15.55
CA PRO A 160 18.50 -15.98 14.39
C PRO A 160 17.38 -14.96 14.66
N VAL A 161 17.59 -13.72 14.22
CA VAL A 161 16.62 -12.62 14.32
C VAL A 161 16.02 -12.30 12.96
N VAL A 162 15.00 -11.44 12.94
CA VAL A 162 14.44 -10.87 11.70
C VAL A 162 14.87 -9.41 11.57
N PRO A 163 15.85 -9.06 10.70
CA PRO A 163 16.33 -7.70 10.57
C PRO A 163 15.20 -6.70 10.26
N PRO A 164 15.10 -5.57 11.00
CA PRO A 164 13.93 -4.72 10.94
C PRO A 164 14.04 -3.71 9.80
N THR A 165 13.72 -4.15 8.57
CA THR A 165 13.62 -3.25 7.41
C THR A 165 12.47 -2.26 7.57
N GLU A 166 12.49 -1.16 6.81
CA GLU A 166 11.45 -0.13 6.85
C GLU A 166 10.06 -0.74 6.50
N GLU A 167 9.99 -1.66 5.55
CA GLU A 167 8.74 -2.33 5.18
C GLU A 167 8.21 -3.21 6.31
N ARG A 168 9.10 -3.93 7.00
CA ARG A 168 8.73 -4.78 8.15
C ARG A 168 8.29 -3.93 9.34
N LEU A 169 8.95 -2.79 9.56
CA LEU A 169 8.56 -1.82 10.59
C LEU A 169 7.18 -1.22 10.29
N TYR A 170 6.97 -0.74 9.07
CA TYR A 170 5.67 -0.20 8.65
C TYR A 170 4.56 -1.22 8.87
N ARG A 171 4.77 -2.47 8.44
CA ARG A 171 3.81 -3.58 8.66
C ARG A 171 3.57 -3.85 10.14
N MET A 172 4.62 -3.85 10.96
CA MET A 172 4.51 -4.04 12.41
C MET A 172 3.62 -2.96 13.04
N LEU A 173 3.82 -1.70 12.65
CA LEU A 173 3.08 -0.57 13.19
C LEU A 173 1.60 -0.56 12.78
N GLN A 174 1.20 -1.24 11.70
CA GLN A 174 -0.23 -1.45 11.38
C GLN A 174 -0.96 -2.29 12.45
N GLY A 175 -0.23 -2.96 13.35
CA GLY A 175 -0.79 -3.71 14.47
C GLY A 175 -1.32 -2.84 15.61
N THR A 176 -1.09 -1.53 15.61
CA THR A 176 -1.51 -0.61 16.67
C THR A 176 -2.10 0.68 16.11
N SER A 177 -2.93 1.36 16.88
CA SER A 177 -3.42 2.71 16.59
C SER A 177 -2.61 3.81 17.28
N ARG A 178 -1.62 3.44 18.12
CA ARG A 178 -0.73 4.39 18.80
C ARG A 178 0.24 5.01 17.82
N ALA A 179 0.55 6.29 18.03
CA ALA A 179 1.45 7.03 17.14
C ALA A 179 2.89 6.48 17.27
N PRO A 180 3.65 6.30 16.17
CA PRO A 180 5.02 5.77 16.24
C PRO A 180 5.97 6.59 17.13
N ASN A 181 5.78 7.92 17.17
CA ASN A 181 6.58 8.85 17.97
C ASN A 181 6.11 8.99 19.43
N GLU A 182 5.04 8.29 19.82
CA GLU A 182 4.56 8.32 21.20
C GLU A 182 5.62 7.76 22.15
N VAL A 183 5.93 8.52 23.19
CA VAL A 183 6.94 8.16 24.21
C VAL A 183 6.28 7.34 25.32
N LEU A 184 6.83 6.16 25.57
CA LEU A 184 6.39 5.26 26.64
C LEU A 184 7.14 5.51 27.96
N GLY A 185 8.37 6.01 27.89
CA GLY A 185 9.21 6.28 29.05
C GLY A 185 10.70 6.31 28.70
N GLU A 186 11.56 6.31 29.72
CA GLU A 186 13.02 6.19 29.57
C GLU A 186 13.45 4.78 30.00
N ALA A 187 14.14 4.05 29.12
CA ALA A 187 14.58 2.69 29.37
C ALA A 187 15.94 2.66 30.07
N PRO A 188 16.08 2.06 31.27
CA PRO A 188 17.38 1.80 31.88
C PRO A 188 18.24 0.84 31.04
N PRO A 189 19.59 0.85 31.20
CA PRO A 189 20.35 1.67 32.15
C PRO A 189 20.79 3.04 31.61
N ASP A 190 20.72 3.26 30.30
CA ASP A 190 21.17 4.51 29.65
C ASP A 190 20.10 5.61 29.61
N LEU A 191 18.88 5.30 30.08
CA LEU A 191 17.72 6.18 30.10
C LEU A 191 17.34 6.70 28.71
N ALA A 192 17.57 5.87 27.68
CA ALA A 192 17.16 6.19 26.34
C ALA A 192 15.63 6.30 26.24
N THR A 193 15.13 7.35 25.60
CA THR A 193 13.69 7.52 25.33
C THR A 193 13.16 6.34 24.53
N CYS A 194 12.21 5.60 25.09
CA CYS A 194 11.52 4.49 24.47
C CYS A 194 10.23 4.98 23.81
N THR A 195 10.09 4.78 22.50
CA THR A 195 8.88 5.13 21.73
C THR A 195 8.20 3.87 21.19
N VAL A 196 6.96 4.01 20.73
CA VAL A 196 6.24 2.93 20.04
C VAL A 196 7.01 2.40 18.83
N GLU A 197 7.63 3.28 18.02
CA GLU A 197 8.48 2.87 16.89
C GLU A 197 9.66 2.01 17.35
N LYS A 198 10.34 2.37 18.45
CA LYS A 198 11.46 1.59 19.00
C LYS A 198 11.01 0.23 19.52
N VAL A 199 9.85 0.16 20.17
CA VAL A 199 9.26 -1.12 20.57
C VAL A 199 8.93 -1.97 19.35
N ALA A 200 8.34 -1.38 18.30
CA ALA A 200 8.02 -2.06 17.06
C ALA A 200 9.28 -2.60 16.36
N LEU A 201 10.38 -1.84 16.29
CA LEU A 201 11.67 -2.31 15.75
C LEU A 201 12.18 -3.56 16.48
N ASN A 202 12.17 -3.55 17.82
CA ASN A 202 12.58 -4.70 18.62
C ASN A 202 11.61 -5.88 18.47
N ALA A 203 10.31 -5.61 18.35
CA ALA A 203 9.31 -6.64 18.08
C ALA A 203 9.55 -7.30 16.72
N VAL A 204 9.90 -6.53 15.69
CA VAL A 204 10.30 -7.09 14.38
C VAL A 204 11.54 -7.95 14.52
N LEU A 205 12.60 -7.45 15.18
CA LEU A 205 13.82 -8.21 15.45
C LEU A 205 13.53 -9.57 16.08
N ALA A 206 12.61 -9.61 17.04
CA ALA A 206 12.18 -10.82 17.73
C ALA A 206 11.24 -11.73 16.90
N GLY A 207 10.91 -11.39 15.66
CA GLY A 207 9.99 -12.16 14.81
C GLY A 207 8.53 -12.09 15.27
N CYS A 208 8.16 -11.04 16.01
CA CYS A 208 6.80 -10.84 16.51
C CYS A 208 5.81 -10.61 15.34
N LYS A 209 4.53 -10.90 15.58
CA LYS A 209 3.46 -10.56 14.64
C LYS A 209 2.87 -9.18 14.97
N PRO A 210 2.42 -8.40 13.96
CA PRO A 210 1.78 -7.10 14.18
C PRO A 210 0.58 -7.18 15.16
N GLU A 211 -0.24 -8.22 15.05
CA GLU A 211 -1.39 -8.47 15.93
C GLU A 211 -1.04 -8.59 17.43
N TYR A 212 0.21 -8.85 17.78
CA TYR A 212 0.67 -8.93 19.17
C TYR A 212 1.30 -7.62 19.66
N LEU A 213 1.61 -6.68 18.76
CA LEU A 213 2.28 -5.43 19.12
C LEU A 213 1.55 -4.63 20.22
N PRO A 214 0.21 -4.51 20.26
CA PRO A 214 -0.46 -3.80 21.34
C PRO A 214 -0.13 -4.37 22.74
N VAL A 215 -0.01 -5.70 22.84
CA VAL A 215 0.36 -6.37 24.09
C VAL A 215 1.83 -6.12 24.43
N VAL A 216 2.72 -6.15 23.44
CA VAL A 216 4.15 -5.83 23.62
C VAL A 216 4.32 -4.40 24.12
N ILE A 217 3.62 -3.43 23.52
CA ILE A 217 3.63 -2.03 23.95
C ILE A 217 3.18 -1.92 25.40
N ALA A 218 2.05 -2.52 25.76
CA ALA A 218 1.53 -2.48 27.12
C ALA A 218 2.49 -3.12 28.14
N ALA A 219 3.15 -4.22 27.76
CA ALA A 219 4.14 -4.89 28.60
C ALA A 219 5.38 -4.01 28.83
N VAL A 220 5.89 -3.37 27.78
CA VAL A 220 7.03 -2.43 27.88
C VAL A 220 6.65 -1.23 28.73
N GLU A 221 5.49 -0.62 28.49
CA GLU A 221 4.99 0.52 29.27
C GLU A 221 4.86 0.18 30.76
N ALA A 222 4.33 -1.01 31.09
CA ALA A 222 4.28 -1.48 32.47
C ALA A 222 5.66 -1.73 33.09
N ALA A 223 6.63 -2.23 32.31
CA ALA A 223 8.00 -2.44 32.78
C ALA A 223 8.77 -1.12 33.00
N LEU A 224 8.42 -0.08 32.26
CA LEU A 224 8.97 1.27 32.42
C LEU A 224 8.32 2.06 33.55
N ASP A 225 7.25 1.55 34.16
CA ASP A 225 6.67 2.16 35.36
C ASP A 225 7.71 2.11 36.51
N PRO A 226 7.99 3.25 37.18
CA PRO A 226 8.95 3.28 38.28
C PRO A 226 8.67 2.27 39.40
N ALA A 227 7.40 1.89 39.62
CA ALA A 227 7.01 0.89 40.61
C ALA A 227 7.45 -0.54 40.24
N PHE A 228 7.71 -0.82 38.95
CA PHE A 228 8.27 -2.09 38.50
C PHE A 228 9.76 -2.23 38.87
N CYS A 229 10.47 -1.12 39.12
CA CYS A 229 11.86 -1.09 39.54
C CYS A 229 12.83 -1.82 38.57
N MET A 230 12.64 -1.62 37.27
CA MET A 230 13.60 -2.06 36.25
C MET A 230 14.96 -1.37 36.47
N HIS A 231 16.05 -2.14 36.35
CA HIS A 231 17.42 -1.70 36.63
C HIS A 231 18.40 -2.21 35.59
#